data_AF-A0A2D8S020-F1
#
_entry.id   AF-A0A2D8S020-F1
#
_cell.length_a   1.000
_cell.length_b   1.000
_cell.length_c   1.000
_cell.angle_alpha   90.00
_cell.angle_beta   90.00
_cell.angle_gamma   90.00
#
_symmetry.space_group_name_H-M   'P 1'
#
loop_
_entity.id
_entity.type
_entity.pdbx_description
1 polymer ?
#
loop_
_entity_poly.entity_id
_entity_poly.type
_entity_poly.pdbx_seq_one_letter_code
_entity_poly.pdbx_strand_id
1 'polypeptide(L)'
;MWNGKQMRYFVYILTDQRDGPLHIGVTNDIARRAWERREEAGARFTERYGVRRLVYAETHDNAERALRRERALKAWKDDWKIELIEGANPEWDDLTETLSR
;
A
#
# COMPACT_ATOMS: atom_id res chain seq x y z
N MET A 1 -10.69 31.12 8.42
CA MET A 1 -11.14 30.18 7.39
C MET A 1 -10.27 28.94 7.49
N TRP A 2 -10.72 27.89 8.17
CA TRP A 2 -10.04 26.60 8.15
C TRP A 2 -10.29 25.99 6.77
N ASN A 3 -9.27 25.96 5.90
CA ASN A 3 -9.31 25.11 4.72
C ASN A 3 -9.19 23.67 5.22
N GLY A 4 -10.32 23.04 5.54
CA GLY A 4 -10.42 21.63 5.85
C GLY A 4 -10.08 20.81 4.61
N LYS A 5 -8.81 20.74 4.24
CA LYS A 5 -8.33 19.80 3.21
C LYS A 5 -8.68 18.41 3.74
N GLN A 6 -9.68 17.79 3.13
CA GLN A 6 -10.12 16.44 3.47
C GLN A 6 -8.90 15.52 3.32
N MET A 7 -8.32 15.09 4.44
CA MET A 7 -7.12 14.27 4.42
C MET A 7 -7.52 12.86 4.04
N ARG A 8 -7.05 12.42 2.86
CA ARG A 8 -7.23 11.03 2.41
C ARG A 8 -6.11 10.18 2.99
N TYR A 9 -6.49 9.08 3.60
CA TYR A 9 -5.58 8.04 4.06
C TYR A 9 -5.68 6.87 3.10
N PHE A 10 -4.57 6.17 2.92
CA PHE A 10 -4.46 5.02 2.06
C PHE A 10 -4.03 3.83 2.88
N VAL A 11 -4.72 2.70 2.72
CA VAL A 11 -4.19 1.40 3.10
C VAL A 11 -3.63 0.77 1.84
N TYR A 12 -2.41 0.26 1.90
CA TYR A 12 -1.72 -0.28 0.73
C TYR A 12 -1.10 -1.64 1.01
N ILE A 13 -0.94 -2.44 -0.04
CA ILE A 13 -0.22 -3.72 -0.01
C ILE A 13 0.91 -3.69 -1.03
N LEU A 14 2.10 -4.03 -0.57
CA LEU A 14 3.28 -4.23 -1.40
C LEU A 14 3.64 -5.72 -1.45
N THR A 15 4.12 -6.16 -2.61
CA THR A 15 4.77 -7.47 -2.78
C THR A 15 5.72 -7.42 -3.98
N ASP A 16 6.57 -8.41 -4.17
CA ASP A 16 7.35 -8.63 -5.41
C ASP A 16 6.92 -9.90 -6.14
N GLN A 17 6.15 -10.77 -5.50
CA GLN A 17 5.66 -12.05 -6.00
C GLN A 17 4.19 -12.27 -5.62
N ARG A 18 3.45 -13.00 -6.45
CA ARG A 18 2.01 -13.29 -6.26
C ARG A 18 1.73 -14.02 -4.93
N ASP A 19 2.58 -14.99 -4.61
CA ASP A 19 2.50 -15.78 -3.37
C ASP A 19 3.60 -15.42 -2.35
N GLY A 20 4.14 -14.21 -2.50
CA GLY A 20 5.26 -13.72 -1.69
C GLY A 20 4.83 -13.01 -0.41
N PRO A 21 5.81 -12.55 0.40
CA PRO A 21 5.54 -11.77 1.59
C PRO A 21 4.75 -10.49 1.28
N LEU A 22 3.57 -10.35 1.89
CA LEU A 22 2.73 -9.16 1.76
C LEU A 22 3.08 -8.12 2.84
N HIS A 23 3.50 -6.93 2.41
CA HIS A 23 3.72 -5.80 3.31
C HIS A 23 2.52 -4.85 3.28
N ILE A 24 1.86 -4.68 4.41
CA ILE A 24 0.63 -3.88 4.55
C ILE A 24 0.92 -2.64 5.40
N GLY A 25 0.53 -1.47 4.91
CA GLY A 25 0.78 -0.19 5.59
C GLY A 25 -0.31 0.85 5.38
N VAL A 26 -0.19 1.96 6.11
CA VAL A 26 -1.03 3.16 5.98
C VAL A 26 -0.17 4.38 5.66
N THR A 27 -0.65 5.27 4.79
CA THR A 27 -0.06 6.59 4.53
C THR A 27 -1.14 7.63 4.23
N ASN A 28 -0.90 8.91 4.54
CA ASN A 28 -1.74 10.02 4.07
C ASN A 28 -1.21 10.66 2.77
N ASP A 29 -0.10 10.11 2.24
CA ASP A 29 0.56 10.57 1.04
C ASP A 29 1.18 9.36 0.32
N ILE A 30 0.40 8.77 -0.59
CA ILE A 30 0.81 7.56 -1.31
C ILE A 30 1.85 7.86 -2.39
N ALA A 31 1.80 9.05 -3.00
CA ALA A 31 2.77 9.50 -3.99
C ALA A 31 4.16 9.68 -3.35
N ARG A 32 4.23 10.40 -2.22
CA ARG A 32 5.48 10.53 -1.46
C ARG A 32 5.98 9.17 -0.98
N ARG A 33 5.10 8.31 -0.46
CA ARG A 33 5.52 6.98 0.03
C ARG A 33 6.07 6.10 -1.09
N ALA A 34 5.46 6.15 -2.27
CA ALA A 34 5.91 5.39 -3.43
C ALA A 34 7.25 5.94 -3.97
N TRP A 35 7.41 7.26 -3.99
CA TRP A 35 8.66 7.93 -4.36
C TRP A 35 9.79 7.63 -3.35
N GLU A 36 9.55 7.83 -2.05
CA GLU A 36 10.50 7.51 -0.97
C GLU A 36 10.97 6.07 -1.06
N ARG A 37 10.08 5.12 -1.40
CA ARG A 37 10.46 3.71 -1.53
C ARG A 37 11.28 3.43 -2.81
N ARG A 38 11.05 4.16 -3.90
CA ARG A 38 11.88 4.09 -5.12
C ARG A 38 13.28 4.66 -4.87
N GLU A 39 13.39 5.75 -4.11
CA GLU A 39 14.68 6.40 -3.78
C GLU A 39 15.43 5.70 -2.64
N GLU A 40 14.73 5.20 -1.60
CA GLU A 40 15.28 4.37 -0.52
C GLU A 40 15.77 2.99 -1.01
N ALA A 41 15.63 2.68 -2.29
CA ALA A 41 16.30 1.55 -2.93
C ALA A 41 17.84 1.65 -2.83
N GLY A 42 18.39 2.82 -2.48
CA GLY A 42 19.81 3.01 -2.15
C GLY A 42 20.16 2.87 -0.65
N ALA A 43 19.18 2.74 0.24
CA ALA A 43 19.41 2.64 1.68
C ALA A 43 19.36 1.17 2.13
N ARG A 44 20.46 0.70 2.76
CA ARG A 44 20.73 -0.64 3.33
C ARG A 44 19.58 -1.37 4.05
N PHE A 45 18.49 -0.70 4.39
CA PHE A 45 17.34 -1.25 5.10
C PHE A 45 16.30 -1.91 4.18
N THR A 46 16.15 -1.44 2.93
CA THR A 46 15.19 -1.99 1.96
C THR A 46 15.74 -3.18 1.16
N GLU A 47 17.07 -3.33 1.09
CA GLU A 47 17.76 -4.48 0.50
C GLU A 47 17.37 -5.82 1.15
N ARG A 48 17.02 -5.82 2.44
CA ARG A 48 16.75 -7.06 3.18
C ARG A 48 15.36 -7.64 2.93
N TYR A 49 14.40 -6.85 2.44
CA TYR A 49 13.00 -7.28 2.34
C TYR A 49 12.34 -7.20 0.96
N GLY A 50 13.02 -6.73 -0.10
CA GLY A 50 12.70 -7.02 -1.53
C GLY A 50 11.33 -6.58 -2.11
N VAL A 51 10.35 -6.30 -1.28
CA VAL A 51 8.95 -6.12 -1.63
C VAL A 51 8.72 -4.74 -2.27
N ARG A 52 8.75 -4.61 -3.59
CA ARG A 52 8.83 -3.28 -4.25
C ARG A 52 7.57 -2.85 -4.98
N ARG A 53 6.69 -3.78 -5.36
CA ARG A 53 5.54 -3.48 -6.21
C ARG A 53 4.33 -3.08 -5.37
N LEU A 54 3.72 -1.95 -5.68
CA LEU A 54 2.44 -1.55 -5.10
C LEU A 54 1.32 -2.26 -5.85
N VAL A 55 0.75 -3.30 -5.27
CA VAL A 55 -0.24 -4.15 -5.96
C VAL A 55 -1.67 -3.86 -5.52
N TYR A 56 -1.86 -3.15 -4.41
CA TYR A 56 -3.18 -2.76 -3.92
C TYR A 56 -3.12 -1.44 -3.16
N ALA A 57 -4.13 -0.61 -3.35
CA ALA A 57 -4.39 0.56 -2.50
C ALA A 57 -5.89 0.86 -2.41
N GLU A 58 -6.34 1.24 -1.22
CA GLU A 58 -7.71 1.72 -0.99
C GLU A 58 -7.70 3.01 -0.16
N THR A 59 -8.70 3.87 -0.37
CA THR A 59 -8.79 5.19 0.28
C THR A 59 -9.75 5.19 1.47
N HIS A 60 -9.42 6.01 2.47
CA HIS A 60 -10.19 6.23 3.68
C HIS A 60 -10.25 7.72 4.00
N ASP A 61 -11.39 8.15 4.55
CA ASP A 61 -11.69 9.54 4.90
C ASP A 61 -11.09 9.99 6.24
N ASN A 62 -10.59 9.05 7.05
CA ASN A 62 -9.88 9.34 8.28
C ASN A 62 -8.85 8.28 8.65
N ALA A 63 -7.90 8.66 9.51
CA ALA A 63 -6.80 7.81 9.94
C ALA A 63 -7.26 6.56 10.70
N GLU A 64 -8.27 6.69 11.55
CA GLU A 64 -8.74 5.59 12.40
C GLU A 64 -9.30 4.44 11.58
N ARG A 65 -10.09 4.74 10.55
CA ARG A 65 -10.62 3.73 9.61
C ARG A 65 -9.51 3.05 8.85
N ALA A 66 -8.53 3.81 8.35
CA ALA A 66 -7.37 3.26 7.67
C ALA A 66 -6.57 2.32 8.59
N LEU A 67 -6.30 2.73 9.84
CA LEU A 67 -5.58 1.91 10.81
C LEU A 67 -6.34 0.65 11.22
N ARG A 68 -7.66 0.75 11.44
CA ARG A 68 -8.51 -0.41 11.73
C ARG A 68 -8.48 -1.41 10.57
N ARG A 69 -8.51 -0.89 9.36
CA ARG A 69 -8.51 -1.69 8.14
C ARG A 69 -7.15 -2.34 7.88
N GLU A 70 -6.04 -1.63 8.11
CA GLU A 70 -4.69 -2.20 8.09
C GLU A 70 -4.56 -3.35 9.08
N ARG A 71 -5.04 -3.18 10.33
CA ARG A 71 -5.04 -4.25 11.34
C ARG A 71 -5.89 -5.45 10.91
N ALA A 72 -7.06 -5.20 10.31
CA ALA A 72 -7.91 -6.26 9.79
C ALA A 72 -7.20 -7.05 8.68
N LEU A 73 -6.62 -6.36 7.70
CA LEU A 73 -5.88 -7.01 6.61
C LEU A 73 -4.68 -7.80 7.14
N LYS A 74 -3.94 -7.29 8.12
CA LYS A 74 -2.83 -8.03 8.75
C LYS A 74 -3.29 -9.31 9.45
N ALA A 75 -4.51 -9.34 9.96
CA ALA A 75 -5.10 -10.52 10.62
C ALA A 75 -5.79 -11.50 9.66
N TRP A 76 -5.98 -11.13 8.38
CA TRP A 76 -6.59 -12.02 7.40
C TRP A 76 -5.68 -13.19 7.03
N LYS A 77 -6.31 -14.28 6.57
CA LYS A 77 -5.62 -15.36 5.87
C LYS A 77 -4.99 -14.84 4.59
N ASP A 78 -3.89 -15.46 4.17
CA ASP A 78 -3.16 -15.02 2.98
C ASP A 78 -4.01 -15.15 1.71
N ASP A 79 -4.78 -16.23 1.55
CA ASP A 79 -5.71 -16.43 0.42
C ASP A 79 -6.68 -15.26 0.26
N TRP A 80 -7.23 -14.73 1.36
CA TRP A 80 -8.17 -13.60 1.29
C TRP A 80 -7.50 -12.30 0.89
N LYS A 81 -6.22 -12.13 1.20
CA LYS A 81 -5.44 -10.98 0.75
C LYS A 81 -5.15 -11.10 -0.75
N ILE A 82 -4.84 -12.30 -1.23
CA ILE A 82 -4.64 -12.59 -2.66
C ILE A 82 -5.93 -12.32 -3.43
N GLU A 83 -7.07 -12.86 -2.99
CA GLU A 83 -8.39 -12.59 -3.60
C GLU A 83 -8.71 -11.09 -3.65
N LEU A 84 -8.39 -10.36 -2.57
CA LEU A 84 -8.57 -8.90 -2.54
C LEU A 84 -7.71 -8.19 -3.58
N ILE A 85 -6.44 -8.59 -3.73
CA ILE A 85 -5.53 -8.01 -4.72
C ILE A 85 -6.04 -8.34 -6.12
N GLU A 86 -6.36 -9.60 -6.41
CA GLU A 86 -6.81 -10.05 -7.73
C GLU A 86 -8.14 -9.44 -8.13
N GLY A 87 -9.05 -9.19 -7.18
CA GLY A 87 -10.30 -8.50 -7.45
C GLY A 87 -10.12 -7.03 -7.86
N ALA A 88 -9.03 -6.39 -7.45
CA ALA A 88 -8.74 -4.98 -7.74
C ALA A 88 -7.67 -4.77 -8.83
N ASN A 89 -6.74 -5.71 -8.95
CA ASN A 89 -5.56 -5.67 -9.82
C ASN A 89 -5.23 -7.10 -10.31
N PRO A 90 -6.02 -7.65 -11.24
CA PRO A 90 -5.88 -9.04 -11.71
C PRO A 90 -4.50 -9.35 -12.31
N GLU A 91 -3.88 -8.36 -12.95
CA GLU A 91 -2.58 -8.49 -13.61
C GLU A 91 -1.39 -8.24 -12.65
N TRP A 92 -1.66 -7.90 -11.38
CA TRP A 92 -0.64 -7.59 -10.38
C TRP A 92 0.33 -6.49 -10.85
N ASP A 93 -0.21 -5.48 -11.55
CA ASP A 93 0.53 -4.33 -12.04
C ASP A 93 1.09 -3.49 -10.88
N ASP A 94 2.20 -2.80 -11.13
CA ASP A 94 2.70 -1.78 -10.19
C ASP A 94 1.84 -0.53 -10.27
N LEU A 95 0.97 -0.33 -9.28
CA LEU A 95 0.06 0.81 -9.19
C LEU A 95 0.77 2.11 -8.81
N THR A 96 2.08 2.08 -8.57
CA THR A 96 2.86 3.27 -8.20
C THR A 96 2.64 4.43 -9.17
N GLU A 97 2.78 4.21 -10.48
CA GLU A 97 2.62 5.28 -11.48
C GLU A 97 1.17 5.76 -11.61
N THR A 98 0.21 4.87 -11.42
CA THR A 98 -1.22 5.20 -11.47
C THR A 98 -1.64 6.06 -10.28
N LEU A 99 -1.08 5.82 -9.10
CA LEU A 99 -1.45 6.49 -7.85
C LEU A 99 -0.58 7.69 -7.47
N SER A 100 0.52 7.91 -8.20
CA SER A 100 1.43 9.05 -7.99
C SER A 100 1.14 10.26 -8.89
N ARG A 101 0.08 10.21 -9.72
CA ARG A 101 -0.37 11.30 -10.59
C ARG A 101 -1.34 12.26 -9.92
#